data_AF-A0A2L2NVE3-F1
#
_entry.id   AF-A0A2L2NVE3-F1
#
_cell.length_a   1.000
_cell.length_b   1.000
_cell.length_c   1.000
_cell.angle_alpha   90.00
_cell.angle_beta   90.00
_cell.angle_gamma   90.00
#
_symmetry.space_group_name_H-M   'P 1'
#
loop_
_entity.id
_entity.type
_entity.pdbx_description
1 polymer ?
#
loop_
_entity_poly.entity_id
_entity_poly.type
_entity_poly.pdbx_seq_one_letter_code
_entity_poly.pdbx_strand_id
1 'polypeptide(L)'
;MLDSLSSGERRDLILSIGTHKKNRRLSPIQVAQLLNRLYQIQGISLNQIAQELELKDSSILRRFLLLLSLPPEIQPLVNWGTSPGYLSFSVASEISRVKESENINLLAKDALENQRSKEEVRAILQCNLRGGGSLTDCIETIDSTRPKVIHHYVFLGKLPTLNNGSQREEQYSFELQAMLSELVHEENVLSAAIKNGRFSFTLTESAIKNPKVAPHLTPQNVEAFVANLLRKRSNNE
;
A
#
# COMPACT_ATOMS: atom_id res chain seq x y z
N MET A 1 -5.46 -22.29 36.54
CA MET A 1 -6.75 -21.64 36.15
C MET A 1 -7.14 -21.91 34.69
N LEU A 2 -6.20 -22.02 33.75
CA LEU A 2 -6.48 -22.52 32.39
C LEU A 2 -6.64 -24.06 32.31
N ASP A 3 -6.81 -24.73 33.45
CA ASP A 3 -6.75 -26.20 33.56
C ASP A 3 -7.98 -26.90 32.95
N SER A 4 -8.98 -26.10 32.61
CA SER A 4 -10.16 -26.49 31.86
C SER A 4 -9.92 -26.57 30.34
N LEU A 5 -8.81 -26.03 29.83
CA LEU A 5 -8.35 -26.28 28.47
C LEU A 5 -7.55 -27.58 28.47
N SER A 6 -7.61 -28.32 27.36
CA SER A 6 -6.63 -29.39 27.15
C SER A 6 -5.21 -28.83 27.16
N SER A 7 -4.22 -29.66 27.52
CA SER A 7 -2.82 -29.25 27.54
C SER A 7 -2.33 -28.74 26.18
N GLY A 8 -2.91 -29.24 25.09
CA GLY A 8 -2.66 -28.75 23.72
C GLY A 8 -3.24 -27.35 23.49
N GLU A 9 -4.52 -27.14 23.76
CA GLU A 9 -5.18 -25.83 23.60
C GLU A 9 -4.52 -24.74 24.45
N ARG A 10 -4.15 -25.04 25.71
CA ARG A 10 -3.44 -24.09 26.57
C ARG A 10 -2.10 -23.67 25.95
N ARG A 11 -1.31 -24.65 25.49
CA ARG A 11 -0.03 -24.41 24.82
C ARG A 11 -0.21 -23.56 23.57
N ASP A 12 -1.18 -23.90 22.73
CA ASP A 12 -1.40 -23.22 21.45
C ASP A 12 -1.93 -21.80 21.65
N LEU A 13 -2.76 -21.57 22.67
CA LEU A 13 -3.22 -20.24 23.08
C LEU A 13 -2.05 -19.34 23.52
N ILE A 14 -1.18 -19.85 24.41
CA ILE A 14 0.02 -19.14 24.89
C ILE A 14 0.93 -18.80 23.71
N LEU A 15 1.19 -19.75 22.82
CA LEU A 15 2.05 -19.56 21.65
C LEU A 15 1.45 -18.63 20.58
N SER A 16 0.15 -18.38 20.61
CA SER A 16 -0.52 -17.52 19.62
C SER A 16 -0.67 -16.07 20.10
N ILE A 17 -0.98 -15.85 21.38
CA ILE A 17 -1.16 -14.50 21.96
C ILE A 17 0.16 -13.92 22.46
N GLY A 18 1.04 -14.75 23.02
CA GLY A 18 2.25 -14.34 23.74
C GLY A 18 3.34 -13.70 22.87
N THR A 19 4.51 -13.51 23.48
CA THR A 19 5.68 -12.84 22.88
C THR A 19 6.29 -13.58 21.68
N HIS A 20 5.96 -14.86 21.49
CA HIS A 20 6.44 -15.71 20.40
C HIS A 20 5.67 -15.50 19.08
N LYS A 21 5.70 -14.29 18.54
CA LYS A 21 4.93 -13.87 17.35
C LYS A 21 5.25 -14.64 16.05
N LYS A 22 6.36 -15.36 15.97
CA LYS A 22 6.85 -16.00 14.73
C LYS A 22 6.15 -17.31 14.37
N ASN A 23 5.59 -18.04 15.34
CA ASN A 23 4.95 -19.36 15.12
C ASN A 23 3.58 -19.43 15.82
N ARG A 24 2.67 -18.55 15.42
CA ARG A 24 1.29 -18.55 15.96
C ARG A 24 0.57 -19.79 15.45
N ARG A 25 0.05 -20.60 16.38
CA ARG A 25 -0.56 -21.91 16.09
C ARG A 25 -2.06 -21.84 15.81
N LEU A 26 -2.71 -20.81 16.35
CA LEU A 26 -4.14 -20.56 16.19
C LEU A 26 -4.34 -19.29 15.38
N SER A 27 -5.39 -19.23 14.56
CA SER A 27 -5.86 -17.99 13.95
C SER A 27 -6.44 -17.03 15.01
N PRO A 28 -6.57 -15.73 14.70
CA PRO A 28 -7.21 -14.78 15.62
C PRO A 28 -8.63 -15.20 16.04
N ILE A 29 -9.40 -15.81 15.13
CA ILE A 29 -10.75 -16.32 15.42
C ILE A 29 -10.71 -17.51 16.37
N GLN A 30 -9.80 -18.46 16.15
CA GLN A 30 -9.64 -19.62 17.05
C GLN A 30 -9.23 -19.17 18.46
N VAL A 31 -8.34 -18.16 18.55
CA VAL A 31 -8.01 -17.52 19.83
C VAL A 31 -9.26 -16.93 20.48
N ALA A 32 -10.06 -16.16 19.73
CA ALA A 32 -11.27 -15.55 20.24
C ALA A 32 -12.28 -16.59 20.77
N GLN A 33 -12.45 -17.70 20.06
CA GLN A 33 -13.32 -18.81 20.46
C GLN A 33 -12.88 -19.45 21.78
N LEU A 34 -11.58 -19.73 21.94
CA LEU A 34 -11.04 -20.27 23.20
C LEU A 34 -11.20 -19.29 24.35
N LEU A 35 -10.93 -18.00 24.12
CA LEU A 35 -11.13 -16.95 25.13
C LEU A 35 -12.60 -16.83 25.54
N ASN A 36 -13.53 -16.91 24.58
CA ASN A 36 -14.96 -16.86 24.86
C ASN A 36 -15.41 -18.06 25.69
N ARG A 37 -14.85 -19.25 25.41
CA ARG A 37 -15.10 -20.47 26.21
C ARG A 37 -14.69 -20.30 27.66
N LEU A 38 -13.51 -19.74 27.91
CA LEU A 38 -13.02 -19.44 29.27
C LEU A 38 -13.87 -18.38 29.98
N TYR A 39 -14.23 -17.31 29.26
CA TYR A 39 -14.95 -16.18 29.84
C TYR A 39 -16.42 -16.51 30.15
N GLN A 40 -17.16 -17.07 29.19
CA GLN A 40 -18.60 -17.29 29.30
C GLN A 40 -18.95 -18.58 30.04
N ILE A 41 -18.24 -19.68 29.78
CA ILE A 41 -18.63 -20.99 30.31
C ILE A 41 -18.07 -21.18 31.73
N GLN A 42 -16.89 -20.64 32.00
CA GLN A 42 -16.17 -20.90 33.24
C GLN A 42 -16.14 -19.67 34.17
N GLY A 43 -16.68 -18.53 33.72
CA GLY A 43 -16.75 -17.30 34.50
C GLY A 43 -15.39 -16.70 34.84
N ILE A 44 -14.32 -17.10 34.16
CA ILE A 44 -12.98 -16.58 34.43
C ILE A 44 -12.90 -15.17 33.86
N SER A 45 -12.57 -14.20 34.70
CA SER A 45 -12.47 -12.81 34.26
C SER A 45 -11.33 -12.62 33.25
N LEU A 46 -11.49 -11.69 32.31
CA LEU A 46 -10.43 -11.38 31.34
C LEU A 46 -9.13 -10.92 32.00
N ASN A 47 -9.19 -10.33 33.19
CA ASN A 47 -7.99 -9.92 33.93
C ASN A 47 -7.22 -11.14 34.46
N GLN A 48 -7.92 -12.16 34.95
CA GLN A 48 -7.29 -13.43 35.36
C GLN A 48 -6.67 -14.15 34.16
N ILE A 49 -7.37 -14.19 33.03
CA ILE A 49 -6.82 -14.77 31.79
C ILE A 49 -5.58 -13.99 31.34
N ALA A 50 -5.62 -12.65 31.40
CA ALA A 50 -4.47 -11.82 31.04
C ALA A 50 -3.27 -12.07 31.95
N GLN A 51 -3.48 -12.18 33.27
CA GLN A 51 -2.43 -12.47 34.25
C GLN A 51 -1.77 -13.83 33.98
N GLU A 52 -2.56 -14.86 33.70
CA GLU A 52 -2.06 -16.21 33.41
C GLU A 52 -1.30 -16.29 32.07
N LEU A 53 -1.67 -15.44 31.11
CA LEU A 53 -0.97 -15.29 29.83
C LEU A 53 0.21 -14.29 29.88
N GLU A 54 0.58 -13.82 31.07
CA GLU A 54 1.65 -12.83 31.30
C GLU A 54 1.47 -11.53 30.49
N LEU A 55 0.21 -11.12 30.28
CA LEU A 55 -0.14 -9.89 29.59
C LEU A 55 -0.24 -8.73 30.59
N LYS A 56 0.13 -7.53 30.13
CA LYS A 56 0.03 -6.30 30.94
C LYS A 56 -1.40 -6.01 31.40
N ASP A 57 -2.38 -6.23 30.51
CA ASP A 57 -3.79 -5.96 30.77
C ASP A 57 -4.70 -6.83 29.86
N SER A 58 -6.01 -6.74 30.09
CA SER A 58 -7.03 -7.49 29.31
C SER A 58 -7.45 -6.84 27.99
N SER A 59 -6.86 -5.69 27.61
CA SER A 59 -7.28 -4.92 26.42
C SER A 59 -7.13 -5.71 25.13
N ILE A 60 -6.06 -6.50 25.00
CA ILE A 60 -5.84 -7.34 23.82
C ILE A 60 -6.85 -8.49 23.74
N LEU A 61 -7.22 -9.07 24.88
CA LEU A 61 -8.22 -10.15 24.96
C LEU A 61 -9.60 -9.66 24.53
N ARG A 62 -9.97 -8.44 24.96
CA ARG A 62 -11.20 -7.77 24.50
C ARG A 62 -11.24 -7.62 22.99
N ARG A 63 -10.10 -7.27 22.37
CA ARG A 63 -10.01 -7.15 20.90
C ARG A 63 -10.21 -8.48 20.17
N PHE A 64 -9.72 -9.60 20.73
CA PHE A 64 -10.03 -10.92 20.17
C PHE A 64 -11.51 -11.24 20.27
N LEU A 65 -12.12 -11.04 21.45
CA LEU A 65 -13.54 -11.34 21.63
C LEU A 65 -14.45 -10.53 20.70
N LEU A 66 -14.08 -9.28 20.40
CA LEU A 66 -14.80 -8.48 19.40
C LEU A 66 -14.82 -9.12 18.01
N LEU A 67 -13.84 -9.94 17.63
CA LEU A 67 -13.86 -10.59 16.31
C LEU A 67 -15.05 -11.55 16.14
N LEU A 68 -15.60 -12.06 17.24
CA LEU A 68 -16.78 -12.94 17.20
C LEU A 68 -18.07 -12.18 16.86
N SER A 69 -18.07 -10.84 16.88
CA SER A 69 -19.19 -10.04 16.38
C SER A 69 -19.16 -9.82 14.87
N LEU A 70 -18.07 -10.21 14.19
CA LEU A 70 -18.00 -10.13 12.74
C LEU A 70 -18.97 -11.15 12.11
N PRO A 71 -19.59 -10.82 10.97
CA PRO A 71 -20.39 -11.77 10.20
C PRO A 71 -19.62 -13.09 9.94
N PRO A 72 -20.29 -14.26 10.00
CA PRO A 72 -19.66 -15.56 9.83
C PRO A 72 -18.83 -15.70 8.55
N GLU A 73 -19.22 -15.02 7.47
CA GLU A 73 -18.53 -14.97 6.19
C GLU A 73 -17.21 -14.19 6.23
N ILE A 74 -17.05 -13.24 7.15
CA ILE A 74 -15.83 -12.42 7.30
C ILE A 74 -14.83 -13.09 8.25
N GLN A 75 -15.30 -13.85 9.25
CA GLN A 75 -14.42 -14.45 10.26
C GLN A 75 -13.26 -15.28 9.65
N PRO A 76 -13.47 -16.16 8.65
CA PRO A 76 -12.39 -16.93 8.02
C PRO A 76 -11.33 -16.07 7.31
N LEU A 77 -11.67 -14.82 6.97
CA LEU A 77 -10.77 -13.88 6.30
C LEU A 77 -9.83 -13.18 7.28
N VAL A 78 -10.01 -13.34 8.60
CA VAL A 78 -9.17 -12.70 9.61
C VAL A 78 -7.90 -13.50 9.87
N ASN A 79 -6.75 -12.88 9.65
CA ASN A 79 -5.44 -13.48 9.84
C ASN A 79 -4.48 -12.54 10.63
N TRP A 80 -3.32 -13.05 11.02
CA TRP A 80 -2.35 -12.36 11.86
C TRP A 80 -1.57 -11.23 11.20
N GLY A 81 -1.51 -11.23 9.87
CA GLY A 81 -0.70 -10.31 9.07
C GLY A 81 -1.49 -9.69 7.93
N THR A 82 -0.79 -8.91 7.13
CA THR A 82 -1.30 -8.29 5.91
C THR A 82 -0.89 -9.16 4.72
N SER A 83 -1.69 -10.18 4.44
CA SER A 83 -1.58 -11.00 3.24
C SER A 83 -2.72 -10.68 2.29
N PRO A 84 -2.51 -10.62 0.97
CA PRO A 84 -3.58 -10.40 0.00
C PRO A 84 -4.75 -11.38 0.24
N GLY A 85 -5.98 -10.87 0.21
CA GLY A 85 -7.19 -11.66 0.46
C GLY A 85 -7.54 -11.91 1.93
N TYR A 86 -6.79 -11.34 2.88
CA TYR A 86 -7.08 -11.46 4.32
C TYR A 86 -7.11 -10.11 5.02
N LEU A 87 -7.97 -9.99 6.03
CA LEU A 87 -7.98 -8.89 6.99
C LEU A 87 -6.97 -9.17 8.10
N SER A 88 -6.05 -8.24 8.34
CA SER A 88 -5.20 -8.34 9.52
C SER A 88 -6.02 -8.26 10.81
N PHE A 89 -5.58 -8.93 11.88
CA PHE A 89 -6.19 -8.86 13.21
C PHE A 89 -6.47 -7.41 13.65
N SER A 90 -5.51 -6.52 13.39
CA SER A 90 -5.65 -5.12 13.75
C SER A 90 -6.78 -4.42 13.02
N VAL A 91 -6.88 -4.64 11.70
CA VAL A 91 -7.95 -4.08 10.86
C VAL A 91 -9.30 -4.68 11.27
N ALA A 92 -9.40 -6.01 11.34
CA ALA A 92 -10.62 -6.71 11.73
C ALA A 92 -11.13 -6.25 13.11
N SER A 93 -10.24 -5.99 14.07
CA SER A 93 -10.61 -5.51 15.40
C SER A 93 -11.11 -4.05 15.45
N GLU A 94 -10.83 -3.25 14.42
CA GLU A 94 -11.40 -1.90 14.29
C GLU A 94 -12.77 -2.01 13.60
N ILE A 95 -12.89 -2.82 12.53
CA ILE A 95 -14.14 -3.09 11.82
C ILE A 95 -15.20 -3.68 12.76
N SER A 96 -14.82 -4.61 13.63
CA SER A 96 -15.72 -5.27 14.58
C SER A 96 -16.35 -4.33 15.63
N ARG A 97 -15.92 -3.06 15.69
CA ARG A 97 -16.50 -2.04 16.57
C ARG A 97 -17.73 -1.35 15.98
N VAL A 98 -17.96 -1.52 14.68
CA VAL A 98 -19.12 -0.99 13.98
C VAL A 98 -20.36 -1.74 14.42
N LYS A 99 -21.47 -1.02 14.63
CA LYS A 99 -22.72 -1.61 15.11
C LYS A 99 -23.57 -2.22 13.99
N GLU A 100 -23.54 -1.61 12.82
CA GLU A 100 -24.39 -1.97 11.69
C GLU A 100 -23.69 -3.01 10.80
N SER A 101 -24.34 -4.15 10.58
CA SER A 101 -23.79 -5.27 9.81
C SER A 101 -23.46 -4.87 8.36
N GLU A 102 -24.30 -4.03 7.74
CA GLU A 102 -24.07 -3.52 6.39
C GLU A 102 -22.75 -2.72 6.29
N ASN A 103 -22.49 -1.87 7.28
CA ASN A 103 -21.26 -1.09 7.37
C ASN A 103 -20.03 -1.95 7.67
N ILE A 104 -20.19 -3.03 8.45
CA ILE A 104 -19.14 -4.04 8.63
C ILE A 104 -18.77 -4.68 7.28
N ASN A 105 -19.77 -5.10 6.52
CA ASN A 105 -19.57 -5.74 5.22
C ASN A 105 -18.90 -4.78 4.21
N LEU A 106 -19.36 -3.53 4.16
CA LEU A 106 -18.78 -2.50 3.31
C LEU A 106 -17.30 -2.25 3.65
N LEU A 107 -16.96 -2.06 4.92
CA LEU A 107 -15.57 -1.83 5.34
C LEU A 107 -14.70 -3.06 5.18
N ALA A 108 -15.22 -4.26 5.44
CA ALA A 108 -14.47 -5.49 5.22
C ALA A 108 -14.12 -5.66 3.75
N LYS A 109 -15.08 -5.42 2.86
CA LYS A 109 -14.86 -5.46 1.41
C LYS A 109 -13.83 -4.43 0.97
N ASP A 110 -14.01 -3.15 1.34
CA ASP A 110 -13.07 -2.09 1.00
C ASP A 110 -11.66 -2.38 1.56
N ALA A 111 -11.56 -2.86 2.79
CA ALA A 111 -10.27 -3.21 3.40
C ALA A 111 -9.56 -4.35 2.67
N LEU A 112 -10.29 -5.34 2.16
CA LEU A 112 -9.74 -6.44 1.37
C LEU A 112 -9.31 -5.99 -0.02
N GLU A 113 -10.14 -5.21 -0.71
CA GLU A 113 -9.89 -4.76 -2.09
C GLU A 113 -8.76 -3.73 -2.15
N ASN A 114 -8.74 -2.78 -1.21
CA ASN A 114 -7.81 -1.64 -1.20
C ASN A 114 -6.65 -1.79 -0.21
N GLN A 115 -6.50 -2.98 0.38
CA GLN A 115 -5.47 -3.34 1.36
C GLN A 115 -5.31 -2.28 2.46
N ARG A 116 -6.44 -1.86 3.04
CA ARG A 116 -6.47 -0.76 4.02
C ARG A 116 -5.64 -1.10 5.26
N SER A 117 -4.85 -0.13 5.68
CA SER A 117 -4.18 -0.15 6.98
C SER A 117 -5.19 0.05 8.12
N LYS A 118 -4.77 -0.28 9.34
CA LYS A 118 -5.57 -0.06 10.54
C LYS A 118 -5.86 1.43 10.75
N GLU A 119 -4.88 2.27 10.46
CA GLU A 119 -4.93 3.72 10.60
C GLU A 119 -5.96 4.32 9.63
N GLU A 120 -6.03 3.83 8.39
CA GLU A 120 -7.04 4.24 7.42
C GLU A 120 -8.44 3.82 7.82
N VAL A 121 -8.66 2.56 8.21
CA VAL A 121 -9.97 2.11 8.68
C VAL A 121 -10.42 2.92 9.89
N ARG A 122 -9.51 3.21 10.82
CA ARG A 122 -9.80 4.09 11.95
C ARG A 122 -10.17 5.51 11.50
N ALA A 123 -9.45 6.07 10.53
CA ALA A 123 -9.74 7.39 10.00
C ALA A 123 -11.12 7.46 9.34
N ILE A 124 -11.51 6.43 8.56
CA ILE A 124 -12.84 6.30 7.97
C ILE A 124 -13.91 6.28 9.06
N LEU A 125 -13.75 5.42 10.08
CA LEU A 125 -14.68 5.33 11.20
C LEU A 125 -14.80 6.66 11.97
N GLN A 126 -13.67 7.34 12.20
CA GLN A 126 -13.67 8.65 12.86
C GLN A 126 -14.33 9.74 12.02
N CYS A 127 -14.17 9.71 10.70
CA CYS A 127 -14.82 10.61 9.77
C CYS A 127 -16.35 10.44 9.85
N ASN A 128 -16.83 9.19 9.79
CA ASN A 128 -18.26 8.88 9.89
C ASN A 128 -18.85 9.31 11.26
N LEU A 129 -18.14 9.03 12.36
CA LEU A 129 -18.57 9.45 13.71
C LEU A 129 -18.65 10.97 13.89
N ARG A 130 -17.86 11.74 13.13
CA ARG A 130 -17.84 13.21 13.19
C ARG A 130 -18.86 13.86 12.24
N GLY A 131 -19.74 13.08 11.63
CA GLY A 131 -20.75 13.59 10.71
C GLY A 131 -20.21 13.90 9.31
N GLY A 132 -19.11 13.25 8.89
CA GLY A 132 -18.54 13.36 7.55
C GLY A 132 -19.38 12.78 6.41
N GLY A 133 -20.67 12.51 6.65
CA GLY A 133 -21.59 11.90 5.68
C GLY A 133 -21.73 10.39 5.86
N SER A 134 -22.12 9.73 4.77
CA SER A 134 -22.23 8.26 4.72
C SER A 134 -20.85 7.61 4.85
N LEU A 135 -20.83 6.31 5.16
CA LEU A 135 -19.56 5.58 5.26
C LEU A 135 -18.80 5.56 3.92
N THR A 136 -19.52 5.52 2.80
CA THR A 136 -18.96 5.61 1.45
C THR A 136 -18.28 6.96 1.22
N ASP A 137 -18.92 8.07 1.60
CA ASP A 137 -18.31 9.41 1.47
C ASP A 137 -17.02 9.52 2.30
N CYS A 138 -17.01 8.88 3.48
CA CYS A 138 -15.83 8.82 4.35
C CYS A 138 -14.70 8.00 3.72
N ILE A 139 -15.02 6.88 3.05
CA ILE A 139 -14.04 6.08 2.30
C ILE A 139 -13.42 6.91 1.18
N GLU A 140 -14.24 7.56 0.35
CA GLU A 140 -13.78 8.41 -0.75
C GLU A 140 -12.90 9.57 -0.27
N THR A 141 -13.28 10.18 0.86
CA THR A 141 -12.49 11.24 1.50
C THR A 141 -11.10 10.73 1.87
N ILE A 142 -10.99 9.56 2.52
CA ILE A 142 -9.70 8.98 2.88
C ILE A 142 -8.91 8.53 1.64
N ASP A 143 -9.59 8.03 0.61
CA ASP A 143 -8.95 7.71 -0.68
C ASP A 143 -8.30 8.93 -1.33
N SER A 144 -8.95 10.08 -1.29
CA SER A 144 -8.40 11.32 -1.83
C SER A 144 -7.09 11.75 -1.16
N THR A 145 -6.85 11.30 0.08
CA THR A 145 -5.63 11.60 0.84
C THR A 145 -4.48 10.63 0.58
N ARG A 146 -4.73 9.51 -0.12
CA ARG A 146 -3.68 8.53 -0.40
C ARG A 146 -2.61 9.15 -1.28
N PRO A 147 -1.31 9.00 -0.93
CA PRO A 147 -0.24 9.49 -1.78
C PRO A 147 -0.28 8.74 -3.12
N LYS A 148 -0.35 9.50 -4.21
CA LYS A 148 -0.20 8.96 -5.56
C LYS A 148 1.28 8.82 -5.86
N VAL A 149 1.76 7.59 -6.02
CA VAL A 149 3.13 7.34 -6.47
C VAL A 149 3.19 7.66 -7.96
N ILE A 150 3.98 8.66 -8.31
CA ILE A 150 4.22 9.05 -9.70
C ILE A 150 5.65 8.65 -10.06
N HIS A 151 5.80 7.76 -11.04
CA HIS A 151 7.11 7.33 -11.52
C HIS A 151 7.61 8.23 -12.65
N HIS A 152 8.80 8.79 -12.48
CA HIS A 152 9.52 9.55 -13.49
C HIS A 152 10.81 8.83 -13.85
N TYR A 153 11.15 8.85 -15.14
CA TYR A 153 12.31 8.17 -15.68
C TYR A 153 13.30 9.20 -16.20
N VAL A 154 14.50 9.19 -15.63
CA VAL A 154 15.58 10.11 -16.00
C VAL A 154 16.57 9.38 -16.91
N PHE A 155 16.83 9.95 -18.08
CA PHE A 155 17.81 9.45 -19.03
C PHE A 155 18.98 10.40 -19.08
N LEU A 156 20.18 9.85 -18.97
CA LEU A 156 21.44 10.58 -18.99
C LEU A 156 22.37 9.91 -19.99
N GLY A 157 23.08 10.71 -20.77
CA GLY A 157 24.09 10.19 -21.69
C GLY A 157 25.02 11.27 -22.21
N LYS A 158 26.05 10.84 -22.94
CA LYS A 158 27.03 11.73 -23.54
C LYS A 158 26.73 11.92 -25.03
N LEU A 159 26.93 13.15 -25.52
CA LEU A 159 26.92 13.48 -26.93
C LEU A 159 28.36 13.77 -27.37
N PRO A 160 29.08 12.78 -27.92
CA PRO A 160 30.50 12.89 -28.21
C PRO A 160 30.86 13.96 -29.25
N THR A 161 29.88 14.48 -30.00
CA THR A 161 30.09 15.40 -31.13
C THR A 161 29.75 16.86 -30.82
N LEU A 162 29.32 17.21 -29.62
CA LEU A 162 28.95 18.59 -29.26
C LEU A 162 30.07 19.25 -28.43
N ASN A 163 31.08 19.79 -29.10
CA ASN A 163 32.18 20.58 -28.50
C ASN A 163 31.95 22.11 -28.63
N ASN A 164 30.69 22.57 -28.61
CA ASN A 164 30.38 23.96 -28.97
C ASN A 164 29.75 24.74 -27.82
N GLY A 165 30.04 26.04 -27.75
CA GLY A 165 29.72 26.94 -26.62
C GLY A 165 28.23 27.09 -26.28
N SER A 166 27.97 27.75 -25.14
CA SER A 166 26.68 27.81 -24.43
C SER A 166 25.44 28.13 -25.28
N GLN A 167 25.55 29.02 -26.26
CA GLN A 167 24.40 29.39 -27.12
C GLN A 167 23.85 28.23 -27.96
N ARG A 168 24.71 27.29 -28.40
CA ARG A 168 24.24 26.10 -29.15
C ARG A 168 23.62 25.06 -28.22
N GLU A 169 24.05 24.98 -26.97
CA GLU A 169 23.52 24.03 -25.99
C GLU A 169 22.06 24.34 -25.62
N GLU A 170 21.73 25.63 -25.45
CA GLU A 170 20.36 26.07 -25.21
C GLU A 170 19.45 25.74 -26.40
N GLN A 171 19.91 26.03 -27.62
CA GLN A 171 19.18 25.70 -28.84
C GLN A 171 18.93 24.18 -28.95
N TYR A 172 19.96 23.35 -28.78
CA TYR A 172 19.80 21.90 -28.83
C TYR A 172 18.90 21.36 -27.71
N SER A 173 18.89 21.99 -26.53
CA SER A 173 17.99 21.64 -25.44
C SER A 173 16.53 21.86 -25.84
N PHE A 174 16.23 23.02 -26.43
CA PHE A 174 14.90 23.35 -26.94
C PHE A 174 14.48 22.39 -28.07
N GLU A 175 15.40 22.08 -28.98
CA GLU A 175 15.14 21.13 -30.06
C GLU A 175 14.86 19.73 -29.54
N LEU A 176 15.66 19.24 -28.58
CA LEU A 176 15.47 17.95 -27.93
C LEU A 176 14.10 17.88 -27.25
N GLN A 177 13.71 18.93 -26.53
CA GLN A 177 12.40 19.02 -25.90
C GLN A 177 11.27 18.93 -26.94
N ALA A 178 11.32 19.74 -27.98
CA ALA A 178 10.30 19.75 -29.03
C ALA A 178 10.17 18.38 -29.73
N MET A 179 11.29 17.72 -30.03
CA MET A 179 11.28 16.39 -30.65
C MET A 179 10.72 15.31 -29.72
N LEU A 180 11.08 15.35 -28.42
CA LEU A 180 10.49 14.44 -27.45
C LEU A 180 8.98 14.69 -27.32
N SER A 181 8.55 15.94 -27.26
CA SER A 181 7.14 16.31 -27.19
C SER A 181 6.35 15.84 -28.42
N GLU A 182 6.93 15.87 -29.62
CA GLU A 182 6.28 15.32 -30.82
C GLU A 182 6.13 13.79 -30.75
N LEU A 183 7.12 13.10 -30.17
CA LEU A 183 7.14 11.64 -30.10
C LEU A 183 6.26 11.04 -29.01
N VAL A 184 6.18 11.70 -27.84
CA VAL A 184 5.46 11.18 -26.66
C VAL A 184 4.35 12.09 -26.15
N HIS A 185 4.05 13.20 -26.83
CA HIS A 185 3.20 14.30 -26.34
C HIS A 185 3.88 15.13 -25.25
N GLU A 186 3.60 16.43 -25.24
CA GLU A 186 4.27 17.43 -24.40
C GLU A 186 4.11 17.15 -22.90
N GLU A 187 2.93 16.70 -22.47
CA GLU A 187 2.63 16.38 -21.07
C GLU A 187 3.47 15.22 -20.51
N ASN A 188 4.11 14.44 -21.39
CA ASN A 188 4.95 13.30 -21.02
C ASN A 188 6.44 13.64 -20.95
N VAL A 189 6.82 14.87 -21.29
CA VAL A 189 8.20 15.39 -21.21
C VAL A 189 8.29 16.40 -20.07
N LEU A 190 8.93 16.01 -18.97
CA LEU A 190 9.03 16.86 -17.78
C LEU A 190 10.22 17.82 -17.85
N SER A 191 11.30 17.38 -18.50
CA SER A 191 12.48 18.22 -18.76
C SER A 191 13.32 17.62 -19.87
N ALA A 192 14.02 18.46 -20.62
CA ALA A 192 15.08 18.06 -21.53
C ALA A 192 16.16 19.14 -21.58
N ALA A 193 17.42 18.73 -21.50
CA ALA A 193 18.55 19.64 -21.49
C ALA A 193 19.79 18.99 -22.10
N ILE A 194 20.60 19.80 -22.75
CA ILE A 194 21.93 19.46 -23.24
C ILE A 194 22.91 20.46 -22.63
N LYS A 195 23.97 19.95 -22.01
CA LYS A 195 25.00 20.78 -21.36
C LYS A 195 26.32 20.04 -21.30
N ASN A 196 27.41 20.74 -21.61
CA ASN A 196 28.79 20.21 -21.61
C ASN A 196 28.91 18.88 -22.39
N GLY A 197 28.30 18.81 -23.57
CA GLY A 197 28.31 17.59 -24.40
C GLY A 197 27.61 16.38 -23.73
N ARG A 198 26.66 16.62 -22.83
CA ARG A 198 25.79 15.60 -22.22
C ARG A 198 24.34 15.98 -22.43
N PHE A 199 23.46 14.99 -22.45
CA PHE A 199 22.02 15.20 -22.40
C PHE A 199 21.44 14.65 -21.11
N SER A 200 20.35 15.27 -20.69
CA SER A 200 19.46 14.78 -19.65
C SER A 200 18.02 15.05 -20.04
N PHE A 201 17.14 14.07 -19.96
CA PHE A 201 15.71 14.33 -20.07
C PHE A 201 14.93 13.41 -19.13
N THR A 202 13.77 13.90 -18.70
CA THR A 202 12.90 13.21 -17.76
C THR A 202 11.53 12.98 -18.39
N LEU A 203 11.08 11.74 -18.36
CA LEU A 203 9.80 11.34 -18.93
C LEU A 203 8.87 10.74 -17.88
N THR A 204 7.56 10.83 -18.14
CA THR A 204 6.53 10.14 -17.37
C THR A 204 6.53 8.63 -17.69
N GLU A 205 5.93 7.83 -16.80
CA GLU A 205 5.73 6.40 -17.05
C GLU A 205 4.93 6.11 -18.34
N SER A 206 3.95 6.94 -18.67
CA SER A 206 3.16 6.83 -19.91
C SER A 206 4.04 6.96 -21.15
N ALA A 207 5.03 7.86 -21.13
CA ALA A 207 6.00 8.02 -22.21
C ALA A 207 6.83 6.74 -22.43
N ILE A 208 7.24 6.08 -21.36
CA ILE A 208 8.07 4.85 -21.42
C ILE A 208 7.28 3.67 -21.97
N LYS A 209 5.96 3.66 -21.77
CA LYS A 209 5.08 2.62 -22.33
C LYS A 209 4.76 2.87 -23.82
N ASN A 210 5.17 3.99 -24.40
CA ASN A 210 4.94 4.29 -25.82
C ASN A 210 5.79 3.35 -26.70
N PRO A 211 5.16 2.50 -27.54
CA PRO A 211 5.87 1.49 -28.32
C PRO A 211 6.82 2.08 -29.37
N LYS A 212 6.63 3.34 -29.79
CA LYS A 212 7.53 4.02 -30.74
C LYS A 212 8.85 4.46 -30.09
N VAL A 213 8.88 4.62 -28.78
CA VAL A 213 10.00 5.24 -28.05
C VAL A 213 10.66 4.24 -27.10
N ALA A 214 9.88 3.37 -26.45
CA ALA A 214 10.37 2.36 -25.51
C ALA A 214 11.58 1.54 -26.01
N PRO A 215 11.64 1.05 -27.27
CA PRO A 215 12.77 0.25 -27.76
C PRO A 215 14.10 1.03 -27.83
N HIS A 216 14.03 2.35 -27.88
CA HIS A 216 15.18 3.24 -28.01
C HIS A 216 15.67 3.78 -26.67
N LEU A 217 14.86 3.70 -25.61
CA LEU A 217 15.18 4.18 -24.26
C LEU A 217 15.92 3.13 -23.42
N THR A 218 16.82 2.37 -24.05
CA THR A 218 17.71 1.42 -23.37
C THR A 218 19.09 2.03 -23.19
N PRO A 219 19.89 1.59 -22.19
CA PRO A 219 21.24 2.11 -21.98
C PRO A 219 22.13 2.06 -23.24
N GLN A 220 21.94 1.06 -24.10
CA GLN A 220 22.72 0.88 -25.32
C GLN A 220 22.28 1.79 -26.46
N ASN A 221 21.01 2.19 -26.50
CA ASN A 221 20.42 2.86 -27.65
C ASN A 221 20.15 4.35 -27.41
N VAL A 222 20.04 4.79 -26.16
CA VAL A 222 19.57 6.14 -25.81
C VAL A 222 20.49 7.24 -26.38
N GLU A 223 21.80 7.05 -26.36
CA GLU A 223 22.75 8.04 -26.90
C GLU A 223 22.63 8.14 -28.43
N ALA A 224 22.55 7.00 -29.12
CA ALA A 224 22.37 6.96 -30.57
C ALA A 224 21.01 7.54 -30.99
N PHE A 225 19.97 7.26 -30.20
CA PHE A 225 18.63 7.81 -30.39
C PHE A 225 18.63 9.34 -30.32
N VAL A 226 19.16 9.92 -29.23
CA VAL A 226 19.25 11.38 -29.07
C VAL A 226 20.11 12.01 -30.16
N ALA A 227 21.25 11.40 -30.50
CA ALA A 227 22.10 11.89 -31.59
C ALA A 227 21.38 11.89 -32.94
N ASN A 228 20.59 10.84 -33.24
CA ASN A 228 19.82 10.75 -34.47
C ASN A 228 18.66 11.75 -34.52
N LEU A 229 18.00 12.01 -33.39
CA LEU A 229 16.97 13.05 -33.30
C LEU A 229 17.53 14.41 -33.68
N LEU A 230 18.63 14.82 -33.04
CA LEU A 230 19.27 16.10 -33.31
C LEU A 230 19.75 16.21 -34.77
N ARG A 231 20.30 15.14 -35.35
CA ARG A 231 20.74 15.11 -36.76
C ARG A 231 19.61 15.24 -37.77
N LYS A 232 18.46 14.60 -37.54
CA LYS A 232 17.32 14.65 -38.48
C LYS A 232 16.79 16.06 -38.66
N ARG A 233 16.86 16.89 -37.63
CA ARG A 233 16.36 18.26 -37.67
C ARG A 233 17.34 19.22 -38.38
N SER A 234 18.64 19.08 -38.16
CA SER A 234 19.67 19.87 -38.86
C SER A 234 19.71 19.63 -40.38
N ASN A 235 19.14 18.53 -40.88
CA ASN A 235 19.04 18.22 -42.31
C ASN A 235 17.71 18.66 -42.96
N ASN A 236 16.75 19.13 -42.15
CA ASN A 236 15.45 19.62 -42.60
C ASN A 236 15.36 21.17 -42.58
N GLU A 237 16.47 21.85 -42.26
CA GLU A 237 16.70 23.29 -42.48
C GLU A 237 17.51 23.51 -43.76
#